data_AF-A0A7X8LHA3-F1
#
_entry.id   AF-A0A7X8LHA3-F1
#
_cell.length_a   1.000
_cell.length_b   1.000
_cell.length_c   1.000
_cell.angle_alpha   90.00
_cell.angle_beta   90.00
_cell.angle_gamma   90.00
#
_symmetry.space_group_name_H-M   'P 1'
#
loop_
_entity.id
_entity.type
_entity.pdbx_description
1 polymer ?
#
loop_
_entity_poly.entity_id
_entity_poly.type
_entity_poly.pdbx_seq_one_letter_code
_entity_poly.pdbx_strand_id
1 'polypeptide(L)'
;MGPGKGTIGNYARGAGYGGVGGDGTSESLRTGGETYGTNIWPSALGSGSTASSGGGAVWLISEGEILVDGRISVDGGGAATALSAGAAGGSLLIVAGQVTGSGMMVARGGSVGGNPTAGGGGGKITVLYGETALKRDKILAGRLDLARAVDGLAGFDGEVTAAAGSGYTGGEQQAEDGVVVFLQVIPAGGTVLMVR
;
A
#
# COMPACT_ATOMS: atom_id res chain seq x y z
N MET A 1 17.04 -2.66 5.98
CA MET A 1 16.36 -3.58 5.03
C MET A 1 15.28 -4.34 5.79
N GLY A 2 14.04 -4.36 5.29
CA GLY A 2 12.88 -4.95 5.98
C GLY A 2 12.65 -6.44 5.68
N PRO A 3 11.48 -6.99 6.08
CA PRO A 3 11.12 -8.40 5.87
C PRO A 3 11.05 -8.82 4.40
N GLY A 4 10.52 -7.96 3.53
CA GLY A 4 10.45 -8.16 2.07
C GLY A 4 11.72 -7.70 1.36
N LYS A 5 12.89 -7.83 1.99
CA LYS A 5 14.15 -7.66 1.26
C LYS A 5 14.26 -8.81 0.25
N GLY A 6 14.65 -8.52 -0.99
CA GLY A 6 15.07 -9.57 -1.92
C GLY A 6 16.20 -10.41 -1.32
N THR A 7 16.43 -11.60 -1.88
CA THR A 7 17.45 -12.53 -1.37
C THR A 7 18.83 -11.83 -1.27
N ILE A 8 19.71 -12.25 -0.36
CA ILE A 8 20.98 -11.55 -0.12
C ILE A 8 22.00 -11.95 -1.19
N GLY A 9 22.60 -10.97 -1.88
CA GLY A 9 23.63 -11.15 -2.91
C GLY A 9 23.80 -9.90 -3.78
N ASN A 10 24.41 -10.02 -4.95
CA ASN A 10 24.67 -8.89 -5.84
C ASN A 10 23.38 -8.12 -6.18
N TYR A 11 23.54 -6.80 -6.28
CA TYR A 11 22.49 -5.80 -6.45
C TYR A 11 21.71 -6.01 -7.76
N ALA A 12 20.38 -6.08 -7.71
CA ALA A 12 19.54 -6.21 -8.92
C ALA A 12 18.02 -6.35 -8.67
N ARG A 13 17.54 -6.51 -7.44
CA ARG A 13 16.21 -7.10 -7.16
C ARG A 13 15.35 -6.21 -6.30
N GLY A 14 14.10 -6.06 -6.71
CA GLY A 14 13.12 -5.22 -6.05
C GLY A 14 12.83 -5.69 -4.63
N ALA A 15 12.63 -4.76 -3.72
CA ALA A 15 12.04 -5.08 -2.42
C ALA A 15 10.51 -5.22 -2.55
N GLY A 16 9.90 -6.07 -1.72
CA GLY A 16 8.45 -6.29 -1.66
C GLY A 16 7.83 -5.75 -0.38
N TYR A 17 6.52 -5.50 -0.42
CA TYR A 17 5.67 -5.27 0.77
C TYR A 17 4.19 -5.52 0.45
N GLY A 18 3.58 -4.59 -0.28
CA GLY A 18 2.21 -4.65 -0.74
C GLY A 18 2.06 -5.60 -1.91
N GLY A 19 2.92 -5.42 -2.90
CA GLY A 19 3.22 -6.35 -3.98
C GLY A 19 4.63 -6.91 -3.84
N VAL A 20 4.95 -7.96 -4.61
CA VAL A 20 6.30 -8.53 -4.67
C VAL A 20 7.25 -7.61 -5.43
N GLY A 21 8.53 -7.65 -5.09
CA GLY A 21 9.57 -6.98 -5.86
C GLY A 21 9.98 -7.81 -7.08
N GLY A 22 10.50 -7.16 -8.13
CA GLY A 22 10.93 -7.88 -9.33
C GLY A 22 12.28 -8.58 -9.18
N ASP A 23 12.49 -9.61 -9.99
CA ASP A 23 13.73 -10.38 -10.06
C ASP A 23 14.88 -9.60 -10.69
N GLY A 24 16.09 -9.85 -10.18
CA GLY A 24 17.33 -9.39 -10.79
C GLY A 24 17.83 -10.27 -11.95
N THR A 25 18.86 -9.81 -12.67
CA THR A 25 19.47 -10.58 -13.77
C THR A 25 20.30 -11.80 -13.33
N SER A 26 20.69 -11.89 -12.06
CA SER A 26 21.57 -12.95 -11.55
C SER A 26 20.82 -14.24 -11.27
N GLU A 27 20.93 -15.25 -12.12
CA GLU A 27 20.17 -16.51 -12.02
C GLU A 27 20.32 -17.27 -10.69
N SER A 28 21.49 -17.22 -10.06
CA SER A 28 21.75 -17.92 -8.79
C SER A 28 21.11 -17.24 -7.57
N LEU A 29 20.69 -15.98 -7.70
CA LEU A 29 20.21 -15.13 -6.62
C LEU A 29 19.21 -14.09 -7.17
N ARG A 30 18.19 -14.51 -7.93
CA ARG A 30 17.29 -13.56 -8.62
C ARG A 30 16.13 -13.04 -7.78
N THR A 31 15.69 -13.82 -6.79
CA THR A 31 14.37 -13.65 -6.14
C THR A 31 14.17 -12.27 -5.54
N GLY A 32 13.14 -11.60 -6.03
CA GLY A 32 12.58 -10.37 -5.48
C GLY A 32 12.08 -10.51 -4.05
N GLY A 33 11.68 -9.39 -3.45
CA GLY A 33 11.15 -9.36 -2.10
C GLY A 33 9.70 -9.84 -2.03
N GLU A 34 9.38 -10.63 -1.01
CA GLU A 34 8.02 -11.12 -0.75
C GLU A 34 7.10 -10.05 -0.12
N THR A 35 5.79 -10.29 -0.18
CA THR A 35 4.79 -9.50 0.54
C THR A 35 4.75 -9.85 2.03
N TYR A 36 4.30 -8.91 2.88
CA TYR A 36 4.09 -9.16 4.31
C TYR A 36 3.08 -8.19 4.93
N GLY A 37 2.73 -8.43 6.19
CA GLY A 37 1.77 -7.62 6.95
C GLY A 37 0.32 -7.89 6.56
N THR A 38 -0.59 -7.02 7.02
CA THR A 38 -2.03 -7.17 6.75
C THR A 38 -2.50 -6.15 5.71
N ASN A 39 -3.53 -6.52 4.96
CA ASN A 39 -4.13 -5.65 3.93
C ASN A 39 -5.21 -4.71 4.48
N ILE A 40 -5.73 -4.98 5.68
CA ILE A 40 -6.81 -4.17 6.25
C ILE A 40 -6.29 -3.15 7.27
N TRP A 41 -5.19 -3.46 7.95
CA TRP A 41 -4.53 -2.55 8.89
C TRP A 41 -3.04 -2.46 8.54
N PRO A 42 -2.70 -1.84 7.40
CA PRO A 42 -1.31 -1.70 6.99
C PRO A 42 -0.61 -0.74 7.97
N SER A 43 0.37 -1.25 8.70
CA SER A 43 1.16 -0.52 9.70
C SER A 43 2.66 -0.64 9.47
N ALA A 44 3.07 -1.56 8.60
CA ALA A 44 4.47 -1.86 8.40
C ALA A 44 5.07 -0.87 7.41
N LEU A 45 6.33 -0.51 7.64
CA LEU A 45 7.12 0.22 6.67
C LEU A 45 7.38 -0.67 5.44
N GLY A 46 7.48 -0.06 4.27
CA GLY A 46 7.95 -0.73 3.07
C GLY A 46 9.39 -1.20 3.24
N SER A 47 9.75 -2.31 2.60
CA SER A 47 11.13 -2.80 2.65
C SER A 47 12.03 -1.94 1.77
N GLY A 48 13.14 -1.48 2.33
CA GLY A 48 14.20 -0.81 1.58
C GLY A 48 14.99 -1.76 0.68
N SER A 49 15.72 -1.17 -0.26
CA SER A 49 16.78 -1.80 -1.05
C SER A 49 18.16 -1.33 -0.54
N THR A 50 19.25 -1.85 -1.13
CA THR A 50 20.63 -1.59 -0.69
C THR A 50 21.02 -0.12 -0.61
N ALA A 51 20.37 0.77 -1.37
CA ALA A 51 20.64 2.21 -1.35
C ALA A 51 19.38 3.08 -1.34
N SER A 52 18.20 2.48 -1.13
CA SER A 52 16.92 3.19 -1.20
C SER A 52 16.04 2.78 -0.02
N SER A 53 15.48 3.76 0.67
CA SER A 53 14.54 3.51 1.76
C SER A 53 13.19 3.03 1.21
N GLY A 54 12.57 2.08 1.91
CA GLY A 54 11.19 1.72 1.64
C GLY A 54 10.23 2.81 2.10
N GLY A 55 9.00 2.74 1.61
CA GLY A 55 7.97 3.71 1.94
C GLY A 55 7.63 3.76 3.43
N GLY A 56 7.22 4.94 3.89
CA GLY A 56 6.80 5.17 5.28
C GLY A 56 5.47 4.51 5.65
N ALA A 57 5.02 4.70 6.89
CA ALA A 57 3.68 4.32 7.33
C ALA A 57 2.96 5.56 7.86
N VAL A 58 1.76 5.85 7.34
CA VAL A 58 0.95 7.01 7.72
C VAL A 58 -0.46 6.54 8.08
N TRP A 59 -0.91 6.93 9.27
CA TRP A 59 -2.27 6.70 9.76
C TRP A 59 -2.97 8.04 9.96
N LEU A 60 -4.12 8.21 9.30
CA LEU A 60 -4.99 9.38 9.48
C LEU A 60 -6.32 8.91 10.03
N ILE A 61 -6.69 9.39 11.21
CA ILE A 61 -7.88 8.95 11.93
C ILE A 61 -8.68 10.18 12.34
N SER A 62 -9.91 10.28 11.84
CA SER A 62 -10.87 11.35 12.14
C SER A 62 -12.25 10.75 12.39
N GLU A 63 -13.06 11.39 13.22
CA GLU A 63 -14.49 11.05 13.33
C GLU A 63 -15.33 11.76 12.25
N GLY A 64 -14.82 12.87 11.73
CA GLY A 64 -15.49 13.68 10.71
C GLY A 64 -14.94 13.38 9.30
N GLU A 65 -14.74 14.45 8.54
CA GLU A 65 -14.21 14.38 7.18
C GLU A 65 -12.67 14.39 7.19
N ILE A 66 -12.09 13.63 6.26
CA ILE A 66 -10.71 13.82 5.79
C ILE A 66 -10.80 14.25 4.32
N LEU A 67 -10.46 15.52 4.07
CA LEU A 67 -10.37 16.10 2.73
C LEU A 67 -8.95 15.94 2.19
N VAL A 68 -8.80 15.25 1.06
CA VAL A 68 -7.50 15.02 0.39
C VAL A 68 -7.51 15.72 -0.97
N ASP A 69 -7.10 16.99 -0.99
CA ASP A 69 -6.86 17.76 -2.23
C ASP A 69 -5.37 17.87 -2.61
N GLY A 70 -4.49 17.41 -1.71
CA GLY A 70 -3.05 17.35 -1.91
C GLY A 70 -2.55 15.94 -2.22
N ARG A 71 -1.25 15.71 -2.00
CA ARG A 71 -0.62 14.41 -2.15
C ARG A 71 -0.26 13.81 -0.79
N ILE A 72 -0.80 12.65 -0.48
CA ILE A 72 -0.33 11.77 0.60
C ILE A 72 0.50 10.67 -0.05
N SER A 73 1.80 10.65 0.26
CA SER A 73 2.76 9.75 -0.38
C SER A 73 3.48 8.90 0.65
N VAL A 74 3.41 7.59 0.46
CA VAL A 74 4.23 6.59 1.15
C VAL A 74 5.02 5.76 0.14
N ASP A 75 5.41 6.38 -0.97
CA ASP A 75 6.20 5.76 -2.04
C ASP A 75 7.57 5.24 -1.55
N GLY A 76 8.03 4.14 -2.13
CA GLY A 76 9.39 3.61 -1.96
C GLY A 76 10.42 4.37 -2.81
N GLY A 77 11.66 4.44 -2.33
CA GLY A 77 12.75 5.06 -3.07
C GLY A 77 13.14 4.27 -4.34
N GLY A 78 13.32 4.99 -5.46
CA GLY A 78 13.85 4.45 -6.71
C GLY A 78 15.38 4.34 -6.73
N ALA A 79 15.98 4.26 -7.93
CA ALA A 79 17.42 4.11 -8.12
C ALA A 79 18.23 5.28 -7.53
N ALA A 80 18.98 5.05 -6.45
CA ALA A 80 19.96 6.00 -5.93
C ALA A 80 21.34 5.88 -6.63
N THR A 81 21.61 4.72 -7.22
CA THR A 81 22.84 4.40 -7.97
C THR A 81 22.51 3.44 -9.13
N ALA A 82 23.44 3.24 -10.07
CA ALA A 82 23.26 2.34 -11.21
C ALA A 82 22.98 0.87 -10.81
N LEU A 83 23.30 0.49 -9.58
CA LEU A 83 23.09 -0.85 -9.05
C LEU A 83 21.97 -0.91 -8.00
N SER A 84 21.33 0.22 -7.68
CA SER A 84 20.23 0.27 -6.73
C SER A 84 18.96 -0.32 -7.36
N ALA A 85 18.34 -1.26 -6.64
CA ALA A 85 17.03 -1.78 -6.98
C ALA A 85 15.92 -0.95 -6.33
N GLY A 86 14.70 -1.09 -6.84
CA GLY A 86 13.55 -0.38 -6.32
C GLY A 86 13.18 -0.82 -4.91
N ALA A 87 12.97 0.13 -4.00
CA ALA A 87 12.41 -0.15 -2.69
C ALA A 87 10.89 -0.30 -2.76
N ALA A 88 10.28 -0.98 -1.80
CA ALA A 88 8.83 -1.18 -1.79
C ALA A 88 8.08 0.07 -1.32
N GLY A 89 6.85 0.24 -1.82
CA GLY A 89 5.89 1.21 -1.26
C GLY A 89 5.56 0.91 0.20
N GLY A 90 4.98 1.89 0.90
CA GLY A 90 4.70 1.85 2.34
C GLY A 90 3.23 1.59 2.68
N SER A 91 2.83 2.00 3.88
CA SER A 91 1.47 1.83 4.42
C SER A 91 0.72 3.15 4.52
N LEU A 92 -0.50 3.22 3.98
CA LEU A 92 -1.44 4.29 4.23
C LEU A 92 -2.74 3.72 4.80
N LEU A 93 -3.09 4.10 6.02
CA LEU A 93 -4.39 3.80 6.63
C LEU A 93 -5.15 5.11 6.84
N ILE A 94 -6.34 5.21 6.27
CA ILE A 94 -7.26 6.32 6.51
C ILE A 94 -8.52 5.77 7.16
N VAL A 95 -8.93 6.39 8.26
CA VAL A 95 -10.17 6.07 8.96
C VAL A 95 -10.93 7.36 9.21
N ALA A 96 -12.11 7.51 8.59
CA ALA A 96 -12.88 8.74 8.67
C ALA A 96 -14.40 8.50 8.66
N GLY A 97 -15.17 9.49 9.12
CA GLY A 97 -16.60 9.53 8.83
C GLY A 97 -16.86 9.69 7.33
N GLN A 98 -16.08 10.54 6.65
CA GLN A 98 -16.09 10.70 5.19
C GLN A 98 -14.68 10.93 4.67
N VAL A 99 -14.41 10.46 3.44
CA VAL A 99 -13.17 10.76 2.71
C VAL A 99 -13.55 11.37 1.37
N THR A 100 -13.07 12.58 1.12
CA THR A 100 -13.44 13.40 -0.03
C THR A 100 -12.22 14.10 -0.63
N GLY A 101 -12.40 14.71 -1.80
CA GLY A 101 -11.38 15.54 -2.47
C GLY A 101 -10.98 15.00 -3.83
N SER A 102 -9.98 15.62 -4.45
CA SER A 102 -9.49 15.27 -5.80
C SER A 102 -7.98 15.08 -5.87
N GLY A 103 -7.35 14.84 -4.72
CA GLY A 103 -5.90 14.70 -4.57
C GLY A 103 -5.36 13.32 -4.94
N MET A 104 -4.22 12.97 -4.33
CA MET A 104 -3.51 11.72 -4.59
C MET A 104 -3.19 10.98 -3.29
N MET A 105 -3.51 9.69 -3.24
CA MET A 105 -3.13 8.76 -2.19
C MET A 105 -2.28 7.66 -2.81
N VAL A 106 -0.98 7.66 -2.53
CA VAL A 106 -0.03 6.86 -3.33
C VAL A 106 0.96 6.09 -2.47
N ALA A 107 1.15 4.82 -2.82
CA ALA A 107 2.05 3.89 -2.17
C ALA A 107 2.83 3.10 -3.24
N ARG A 108 3.49 3.80 -4.16
CA ARG A 108 4.18 3.19 -5.30
C ARG A 108 5.50 2.52 -4.89
N GLY A 109 5.84 1.44 -5.58
CA GLY A 109 7.19 0.88 -5.56
C GLY A 109 8.20 1.79 -6.28
N GLY A 110 9.46 1.71 -5.89
CA GLY A 110 10.53 2.49 -6.49
C GLY A 110 10.90 1.98 -7.89
N SER A 111 10.94 2.88 -8.88
CA SER A 111 11.42 2.58 -10.23
C SER A 111 12.93 2.72 -10.37
N VAL A 112 13.51 1.96 -11.31
CA VAL A 112 14.94 1.94 -11.59
C VAL A 112 15.22 1.94 -13.10
N GLY A 113 16.47 2.24 -13.47
CA GLY A 113 16.91 2.41 -14.87
C GLY A 113 16.98 1.14 -15.72
N GLY A 114 16.58 -0.02 -15.18
CA GLY A 114 16.63 -1.32 -15.87
C GLY A 114 17.92 -2.09 -15.57
N ASN A 115 18.34 -2.96 -16.50
CA ASN A 115 19.39 -3.96 -16.28
C ASN A 115 20.64 -3.39 -15.54
N PRO A 116 21.07 -4.00 -14.41
CA PRO A 116 20.59 -5.28 -13.87
C PRO A 116 19.43 -5.19 -12.89
N THR A 117 18.86 -4.01 -12.64
CA THR A 117 18.00 -3.76 -11.47
C THR A 117 16.51 -3.82 -11.78
N ALA A 118 15.74 -4.39 -10.87
CA ALA A 118 14.29 -4.48 -10.91
C ALA A 118 13.61 -3.47 -9.98
N GLY A 119 12.37 -3.15 -10.32
CA GLY A 119 11.52 -2.25 -9.55
C GLY A 119 11.02 -2.89 -8.26
N GLY A 120 10.67 -2.05 -7.29
CA GLY A 120 10.09 -2.48 -6.02
C GLY A 120 8.60 -2.76 -6.17
N GLY A 121 8.07 -3.65 -5.33
CA GLY A 121 6.64 -3.89 -5.25
C GLY A 121 5.88 -2.69 -4.67
N GLY A 122 4.61 -2.57 -5.03
CA GLY A 122 3.72 -1.58 -4.47
C GLY A 122 3.54 -1.70 -2.95
N GLY A 123 2.96 -0.68 -2.33
CA GLY A 123 2.62 -0.63 -0.91
C GLY A 123 1.17 -1.05 -0.61
N LYS A 124 0.64 -0.64 0.54
CA LYS A 124 -0.73 -0.96 0.95
C LYS A 124 -1.47 0.31 1.34
N ILE A 125 -2.64 0.51 0.76
CA ILE A 125 -3.56 1.61 1.06
C ILE A 125 -4.87 1.01 1.53
N THR A 126 -5.33 1.37 2.72
CA THR A 126 -6.65 1.01 3.23
C THR A 126 -7.39 2.28 3.63
N VAL A 127 -8.61 2.43 3.14
CA VAL A 127 -9.52 3.49 3.58
C VAL A 127 -10.76 2.84 4.18
N LEU A 128 -11.00 3.11 5.46
CA LEU A 128 -12.22 2.74 6.17
C LEU A 128 -13.06 4.00 6.37
N TYR A 129 -14.25 4.05 5.80
CA TYR A 129 -15.11 5.23 5.85
C TYR A 129 -16.56 4.94 6.27
N GLY A 130 -17.20 5.98 6.77
CA GLY A 130 -18.54 5.97 7.32
C GLY A 130 -18.54 5.28 8.67
N GLU A 131 -18.66 5.97 9.80
CA GLU A 131 -19.03 5.29 11.04
C GLU A 131 -19.39 6.16 12.26
N THR A 132 -20.20 5.57 13.14
CA THR A 132 -20.40 5.91 14.55
C THR A 132 -19.33 5.24 15.41
N ALA A 133 -18.33 5.98 15.92
CA ALA A 133 -17.12 5.59 16.68
C ALA A 133 -17.02 4.18 17.34
N LEU A 134 -18.11 3.60 17.87
CA LEU A 134 -18.16 2.29 18.53
C LEU A 134 -17.92 1.05 17.64
N LYS A 135 -18.19 1.10 16.34
CA LYS A 135 -17.97 -0.05 15.45
C LYS A 135 -16.53 -0.04 14.89
N ARG A 136 -15.86 1.11 14.91
CA ARG A 136 -14.57 1.38 14.29
C ARG A 136 -13.52 0.63 15.06
N ASP A 137 -13.54 0.78 16.38
CA ASP A 137 -12.62 0.07 17.26
C ASP A 137 -12.81 -1.46 17.14
N LYS A 138 -14.02 -1.92 16.84
CA LYS A 138 -14.28 -3.35 16.58
C LYS A 138 -13.73 -3.80 15.23
N ILE A 139 -13.91 -3.00 14.17
CA ILE A 139 -13.32 -3.27 12.87
C ILE A 139 -11.80 -3.25 12.99
N LEU A 140 -11.22 -2.25 13.65
CA LEU A 140 -9.79 -2.17 13.95
C LEU A 140 -9.29 -3.36 14.77
N ALA A 141 -10.14 -3.95 15.62
CA ALA A 141 -9.86 -5.19 16.34
C ALA A 141 -10.11 -6.47 15.51
N GLY A 142 -10.41 -6.37 14.21
CA GLY A 142 -10.57 -7.51 13.30
C GLY A 142 -12.00 -7.93 12.96
N ARG A 143 -13.04 -7.22 13.45
CA ARG A 143 -14.45 -7.53 13.15
C ARG A 143 -14.90 -7.02 11.79
N LEU A 144 -14.45 -7.69 10.74
CA LEU A 144 -14.74 -7.32 9.35
C LEU A 144 -16.20 -7.50 8.93
N ASP A 145 -17.01 -8.24 9.70
CA ASP A 145 -18.46 -8.40 9.46
C ASP A 145 -19.25 -7.09 9.57
N LEU A 146 -18.64 -6.06 10.16
CA LEU A 146 -19.23 -4.73 10.30
C LEU A 146 -18.95 -3.81 9.11
N ALA A 147 -18.03 -4.19 8.22
CA ALA A 147 -17.67 -3.42 7.03
C ALA A 147 -17.89 -4.23 5.75
N ARG A 148 -18.07 -3.53 4.64
CA ARG A 148 -18.10 -4.13 3.30
C ARG A 148 -17.02 -3.52 2.43
N ALA A 149 -16.40 -4.33 1.59
CA ALA A 149 -15.53 -3.82 0.53
C ALA A 149 -16.36 -3.07 -0.51
N VAL A 150 -15.79 -1.99 -1.03
CA VAL A 150 -16.36 -1.20 -2.13
C VAL A 150 -15.27 -0.91 -3.16
N ASP A 151 -15.66 -0.65 -4.41
CA ASP A 151 -14.70 -0.47 -5.51
C ASP A 151 -14.07 0.94 -5.55
N GLY A 152 -14.59 1.87 -4.75
CA GLY A 152 -14.12 3.25 -4.72
C GLY A 152 -14.82 4.09 -3.66
N LEU A 153 -14.37 5.34 -3.54
CA LEU A 153 -14.89 6.31 -2.59
C LEU A 153 -15.81 7.29 -3.30
N ALA A 154 -17.11 7.26 -3.00
CA ALA A 154 -18.11 8.05 -3.72
C ALA A 154 -17.88 9.58 -3.70
N GLY A 155 -17.16 10.09 -2.69
CA GLY A 155 -16.84 11.52 -2.54
C GLY A 155 -15.42 11.92 -2.96
N PHE A 156 -14.61 10.98 -3.47
CA PHE A 156 -13.23 11.22 -3.83
C PHE A 156 -13.02 10.99 -5.33
N ASP A 157 -12.67 12.05 -6.04
CA ASP A 157 -12.44 12.09 -7.49
C ASP A 157 -10.94 12.30 -7.77
N GLY A 158 -10.10 11.51 -7.11
CA GLY A 158 -8.65 11.60 -7.18
C GLY A 158 -7.99 10.25 -7.48
N GLU A 159 -6.66 10.22 -7.46
CA GLU A 159 -5.89 9.00 -7.70
C GLU A 159 -5.64 8.24 -6.38
N VAL A 160 -5.97 6.95 -6.37
CA VAL A 160 -5.52 6.01 -5.34
C VAL A 160 -4.74 4.89 -6.01
N THR A 161 -3.45 4.77 -5.72
CA THR A 161 -2.62 3.74 -6.36
C THR A 161 -1.52 3.22 -5.46
N ALA A 162 -1.28 1.91 -5.60
CA ALA A 162 -0.14 1.23 -5.03
C ALA A 162 0.69 0.59 -6.15
N ALA A 163 0.89 1.26 -7.28
CA ALA A 163 1.56 0.69 -8.45
C ALA A 163 2.98 0.17 -8.15
N ALA A 164 3.40 -0.89 -8.86
CA ALA A 164 4.77 -1.38 -8.86
C ALA A 164 5.74 -0.35 -9.44
N GLY A 165 7.00 -0.44 -9.02
CA GLY A 165 8.11 0.24 -9.69
C GLY A 165 8.50 -0.48 -10.98
N SER A 166 8.99 0.27 -11.96
CA SER A 166 9.54 -0.28 -13.21
C SER A 166 11.01 -0.70 -13.06
N GLY A 167 11.45 -1.71 -13.81
CA GLY A 167 12.84 -2.12 -13.87
C GLY A 167 13.07 -3.25 -14.87
N TYR A 168 14.07 -4.10 -14.62
CA TYR A 168 14.36 -5.29 -15.42
C TYR A 168 13.17 -6.25 -15.48
N THR A 169 12.84 -6.70 -16.69
CA THR A 169 11.65 -7.55 -16.97
C THR A 169 11.99 -8.93 -17.53
N GLY A 170 13.26 -9.32 -17.55
CA GLY A 170 13.68 -10.63 -18.06
C GLY A 170 13.78 -11.72 -16.98
N GLY A 171 13.35 -11.44 -15.75
CA GLY A 171 13.24 -12.40 -14.65
C GLY A 171 11.88 -13.09 -14.61
N GLU A 172 11.76 -14.16 -13.82
CA GLU A 172 10.51 -14.91 -13.69
C GLU A 172 9.48 -14.12 -12.87
N GLN A 173 9.92 -13.52 -11.75
CA GLN A 173 9.10 -12.64 -10.93
C GLN A 173 9.22 -11.19 -11.42
N GLN A 174 8.09 -10.56 -11.71
CA GLN A 174 8.01 -9.13 -11.99
C GLN A 174 7.60 -8.37 -10.74
N ALA A 175 7.95 -7.08 -10.68
CA ALA A 175 7.44 -6.23 -9.62
C ALA A 175 5.92 -6.11 -9.78
N GLU A 176 5.19 -6.33 -8.69
CA GLU A 176 3.73 -6.34 -8.71
C GLU A 176 3.15 -5.14 -7.97
N ASP A 177 1.96 -4.75 -8.43
CA ASP A 177 1.16 -3.75 -7.75
C ASP A 177 0.84 -4.20 -6.33
N GLY A 178 0.72 -3.20 -5.47
CA GLY A 178 0.32 -3.37 -4.10
C GLY A 178 -1.17 -3.52 -3.93
N VAL A 179 -1.63 -3.27 -2.71
CA VAL A 179 -3.02 -3.50 -2.34
C VAL A 179 -3.70 -2.17 -2.04
N VAL A 180 -4.86 -1.93 -2.68
CA VAL A 180 -5.78 -0.84 -2.35
C VAL A 180 -7.09 -1.44 -1.90
N VAL A 181 -7.57 -1.07 -0.70
CA VAL A 181 -8.85 -1.54 -0.16
C VAL A 181 -9.67 -0.35 0.33
N PHE A 182 -10.92 -0.28 -0.13
CA PHE A 182 -11.92 0.63 0.42
C PHE A 182 -12.95 -0.18 1.21
N LEU A 183 -13.17 0.19 2.45
CA LEU A 183 -14.14 -0.42 3.36
C LEU A 183 -15.16 0.63 3.78
N GLN A 184 -16.44 0.36 3.53
CA GLN A 184 -17.54 1.14 4.08
C GLN A 184 -18.11 0.43 5.29
N VAL A 185 -18.28 1.12 6.42
CA VAL A 185 -18.99 0.49 7.54
C VAL A 185 -20.48 0.40 7.26
N ILE A 186 -21.03 -0.76 7.56
CA ILE A 186 -22.45 -1.04 7.45
C ILE A 186 -23.18 -0.28 8.56
N PRO A 187 -24.14 0.62 8.24
CA PRO A 187 -24.96 1.29 9.24
C PRO A 187 -25.64 0.27 10.15
N ALA A 188 -25.87 0.59 11.43
CA ALA A 188 -26.71 -0.28 12.25
C ALA A 188 -28.09 -0.32 11.59
N GLY A 189 -28.62 -1.52 11.32
CA GLY A 189 -29.97 -1.66 10.79
C GLY A 189 -30.91 -0.82 11.63
N GLY A 190 -31.58 0.16 11.02
CA GLY A 190 -32.40 1.12 11.74
C GLY A 190 -33.46 0.37 12.56
N THR A 191 -33.57 0.70 13.84
CA THR A 191 -34.74 0.30 14.63
C THR A 191 -35.95 1.02 14.04
N VAL A 192 -36.78 0.31 13.28
CA VAL A 192 -38.10 0.80 12.92
C VAL A 192 -38.96 0.72 14.18
N LEU A 193 -39.13 1.85 14.87
CA LEU A 193 -40.16 1.99 15.90
C LEU A 193 -41.51 2.13 15.18
N MET A 194 -42.20 1.01 14.97
CA MET A 194 -43.62 1.04 14.63
C MET A 194 -44.40 1.42 15.90
N VAL A 195 -44.74 2.69 16.02
CA VAL A 195 -45.79 3.13 16.94
C VAL A 195 -47.12 2.83 16.26
N ARG A 196 -47.92 2.00 16.92
CA ARG A 196 -49.33 1.78 16.59
C ARG A 196 -50.19 2.47 17.62
#